data_AF-A0A0E9NCE8-F1
#
_entry.id   AF-A0A0E9NCE8-F1
#
_cell.length_a   1.000
_cell.length_b   1.000
_cell.length_c   1.000
_cell.angle_alpha   90.00
_cell.angle_beta   90.00
_cell.angle_gamma   90.00
#
_symmetry.space_group_name_H-M   'P 1'
#
loop_
_entity.id
_entity.type
_entity.pdbx_description
1 polymer ?
#
loop_
_entity_poly.entity_id
_entity_poly.type
_entity_poly.pdbx_seq_one_letter_code
_entity_poly.pdbx_strand_id
1 'polypeptide(L)'
;MVDVCIAAALGDTQVNAENVTYAINYISAISQNKNISIITWSQSGLITQWAFKCWPSTRKVVSDFIPISPDFHGTVSAYALCPGFRKLPCDPAIIQQEYSSKFVQTLREGGGDSAYVPTTTLYSIYDEIVQPTSGTDASAYLKSSGFAQASNNEVQSLCPGRPAGGFYTHEGVLYNPISFALIRDALTHDGPGDSSRIDLATLCDLVAADGLSLNDVLATEGLIPLAVVNGCIVRAEDFRGTGTQKLCTIGDVYAVEQGEAIGGEAAQLPSATT
;
A
#
# COMPACT_ATOMS: atom_id res chain seq x y z
N MET A 1 14.63 6.59 8.46
CA MET A 1 13.29 6.34 7.89
C MET A 1 12.52 7.66 7.89
N VAL A 2 11.81 7.99 6.82
CA VAL A 2 11.03 9.24 6.67
C VAL A 2 9.61 8.88 6.30
N ASP A 3 8.72 8.84 7.29
CA ASP A 3 7.33 8.45 7.07
C ASP A 3 6.51 9.63 6.56
N VAL A 4 5.77 9.44 5.45
CA VAL A 4 4.92 10.48 4.86
C VAL A 4 3.48 9.99 4.78
N CYS A 5 2.77 10.12 5.90
CA CYS A 5 1.34 9.91 5.96
C CYS A 5 0.61 10.98 5.10
N ILE A 6 -0.02 10.54 4.03
CA ILE A 6 -0.97 11.33 3.25
C ILE A 6 -2.32 11.35 3.99
N ALA A 7 -3.23 12.25 3.66
CA ALA A 7 -4.56 12.25 4.25
C ALA A 7 -5.42 11.08 3.74
N ALA A 8 -6.60 10.87 4.33
CA ALA A 8 -7.58 9.92 3.82
C ALA A 8 -7.88 10.32 2.39
N ALA A 9 -7.39 9.52 1.44
CA ALA A 9 -7.16 9.90 0.06
C ALA A 9 -8.46 9.85 -0.79
N LEU A 10 -9.54 10.34 -0.17
CA LEU A 10 -10.93 10.36 -0.64
C LEU A 10 -11.19 11.45 -1.69
N GLY A 11 -10.37 12.51 -1.73
CA GLY A 11 -10.33 13.46 -2.84
C GLY A 11 -9.81 12.84 -4.15
N ASP A 12 -9.85 13.58 -5.27
CA ASP A 12 -9.43 13.06 -6.60
C ASP A 12 -8.05 12.39 -6.54
N THR A 13 -8.00 11.10 -6.91
CA THR A 13 -6.78 10.27 -6.92
C THR A 13 -5.63 10.92 -7.70
N GLN A 14 -5.92 11.72 -8.73
CA GLN A 14 -4.93 12.47 -9.50
C GLN A 14 -4.27 13.58 -8.68
N VAL A 15 -5.05 14.29 -7.84
CA VAL A 15 -4.55 15.33 -6.93
C VAL A 15 -3.77 14.69 -5.77
N ASN A 16 -4.20 13.52 -5.29
CA ASN A 16 -3.44 12.75 -4.30
C ASN A 16 -2.07 12.32 -4.87
N ALA A 17 -1.99 12.03 -6.18
CA ALA A 17 -0.74 11.68 -6.85
C ALA A 17 0.22 12.87 -7.04
N GLU A 18 -0.28 14.12 -7.05
CA GLU A 18 0.58 15.31 -6.98
C GLU A 18 1.31 15.37 -5.63
N ASN A 19 0.61 15.04 -4.53
CA ASN A 19 1.21 14.99 -3.18
C ASN A 19 2.27 13.88 -3.08
N VAL A 20 1.98 12.66 -3.58
CA VAL A 20 2.97 11.57 -3.65
C VAL A 20 4.18 11.99 -4.51
N THR A 21 3.93 12.58 -5.69
CA THR A 21 5.00 13.06 -6.57
C THR A 21 5.88 14.09 -5.87
N TYR A 22 5.29 15.06 -5.17
CA TYR A 22 6.05 16.04 -4.41
C TYR A 22 6.88 15.36 -3.30
N ALA A 23 6.26 14.49 -2.50
CA ALA A 23 6.92 13.77 -1.42
C ALA A 23 8.14 12.97 -1.92
N ILE A 24 7.99 12.18 -2.99
CA ILE A 24 9.09 11.38 -3.56
C ILE A 24 10.31 12.24 -3.89
N ASN A 25 10.11 13.32 -4.65
CA ASN A 25 11.21 14.19 -5.08
C ASN A 25 11.77 15.00 -3.90
N TYR A 26 10.92 15.42 -2.95
CA TYR A 26 11.31 16.18 -1.78
C TYR A 26 12.16 15.36 -0.80
N ILE A 27 11.70 14.14 -0.44
CA ILE A 27 12.43 13.24 0.48
C ILE A 27 13.79 12.89 -0.12
N SER A 28 13.83 12.49 -1.40
CA SER A 28 15.11 12.23 -2.08
C SER A 28 16.06 13.44 -2.00
N ALA A 29 15.57 14.65 -2.30
CA ALA A 29 16.38 15.87 -2.26
C ALA A 29 16.93 16.19 -0.86
N ILE A 30 16.13 16.04 0.21
CA ILE A 30 16.60 16.29 1.59
C ILE A 30 17.51 15.15 2.10
N SER A 31 17.30 13.91 1.65
CA SER A 31 18.20 12.77 1.87
C SER A 31 19.38 12.78 0.89
N GLN A 32 19.94 13.96 0.61
CA GLN A 32 21.17 14.17 -0.18
C GLN A 32 21.11 13.64 -1.63
N ASN A 33 19.92 13.59 -2.23
CA ASN A 33 19.62 12.96 -3.54
C ASN A 33 19.85 11.44 -3.57
N LYS A 34 19.75 10.77 -2.41
CA LYS A 34 19.63 9.30 -2.37
C LYS A 34 18.32 8.85 -3.01
N ASN A 35 18.34 7.62 -3.53
CA ASN A 35 17.10 6.92 -3.86
C ASN A 35 16.39 6.48 -2.57
N ILE A 36 15.07 6.44 -2.63
CA ILE A 36 14.20 6.00 -1.54
C ILE A 36 13.44 4.73 -1.93
N SER A 37 13.11 3.89 -0.96
CA SER A 37 12.13 2.82 -1.13
C SER A 37 10.77 3.31 -0.66
N ILE A 38 9.69 2.96 -1.37
CA ILE A 38 8.31 3.35 -1.04
C ILE A 38 7.50 2.12 -0.65
N ILE A 39 6.94 2.10 0.56
CA ILE A 39 5.95 1.10 0.99
C ILE A 39 4.58 1.79 1.01
N THR A 40 3.55 1.14 0.48
CA THR A 40 2.18 1.69 0.42
C THR A 40 1.17 0.64 0.82
N TRP A 41 0.00 1.06 1.31
CA TRP A 41 -1.15 0.18 1.53
C TRP A 41 -2.35 0.64 0.69
N SER A 42 -3.13 -0.33 0.20
CA SER A 42 -4.41 -0.07 -0.46
C SER A 42 -4.24 0.90 -1.65
N GLN A 43 -5.15 1.87 -1.75
CA GLN A 43 -5.17 2.95 -2.74
C GLN A 43 -3.83 3.72 -2.88
N SER A 44 -3.02 3.82 -1.83
CA SER A 44 -1.70 4.49 -1.93
C SER A 44 -0.81 3.83 -2.98
N GLY A 45 -1.00 2.53 -3.24
CA GLY A 45 -0.36 1.84 -4.36
C GLY A 45 -0.81 2.40 -5.71
N LEU A 46 -2.12 2.44 -5.95
CA LEU A 46 -2.75 3.00 -7.16
C LEU A 46 -2.30 4.46 -7.41
N ILE A 47 -2.27 5.29 -6.36
CA ILE A 47 -1.81 6.68 -6.41
C ILE A 47 -0.33 6.77 -6.80
N THR A 48 0.52 5.92 -6.22
CA THR A 48 1.98 5.91 -6.49
C THR A 48 2.30 5.43 -7.90
N GLN A 49 1.57 4.43 -8.41
CA GLN A 49 1.70 3.99 -9.80
C GLN A 49 1.24 5.07 -10.80
N TRP A 50 0.22 5.87 -10.46
CA TRP A 50 -0.15 7.07 -11.23
C TRP A 50 0.95 8.15 -11.17
N ALA A 51 1.56 8.38 -10.00
CA ALA A 51 2.68 9.31 -9.83
C ALA A 51 3.87 8.91 -10.73
N PHE A 52 4.25 7.63 -10.75
CA PHE A 52 5.27 7.12 -11.66
C PHE A 52 4.89 7.31 -13.13
N LYS A 53 3.63 7.04 -13.50
CA LYS A 53 3.15 7.20 -14.88
C LYS A 53 3.29 8.65 -15.36
N CYS A 54 2.71 9.59 -14.61
CA CYS A 54 2.54 10.98 -15.04
C CYS A 54 3.79 11.86 -14.80
N TRP A 55 4.63 11.53 -13.81
CA TRP A 55 5.85 12.28 -13.50
C TRP A 55 7.11 11.39 -13.52
N PRO A 56 7.69 11.10 -14.70
CA PRO A 56 8.84 10.20 -14.85
C PRO A 56 10.12 10.58 -14.09
N SER A 57 10.20 11.76 -13.46
CA SER A 57 11.29 12.13 -12.55
C SER A 57 11.33 11.24 -11.31
N THR A 58 10.16 10.88 -10.76
CA THR A 58 9.99 10.01 -9.58
C THR A 58 10.71 8.66 -9.75
N ARG A 59 10.59 8.04 -10.94
CA ARG A 59 11.20 6.75 -11.28
C ARG A 59 12.72 6.70 -11.15
N LYS A 60 13.40 7.85 -11.15
CA LYS A 60 14.87 7.93 -11.06
C LYS A 60 15.38 7.93 -9.63
N VAL A 61 14.53 8.31 -8.68
CA VAL A 61 14.86 8.51 -7.27
C VAL A 61 14.18 7.48 -6.37
N VAL A 62 13.54 6.46 -6.94
CA VAL A 62 12.92 5.35 -6.22
C VAL A 62 13.65 4.06 -6.58
N SER A 63 14.19 3.37 -5.58
CA SER A 63 14.81 2.06 -5.75
C SER A 63 13.75 0.96 -5.78
N ASP A 64 12.76 1.03 -4.88
CA ASP A 64 11.80 -0.03 -4.63
C ASP A 64 10.40 0.53 -4.41
N PHE A 65 9.39 -0.20 -4.89
CA PHE A 65 7.99 0.04 -4.60
C PHE A 65 7.37 -1.23 -4.04
N ILE A 66 6.90 -1.18 -2.79
CA ILE A 66 6.40 -2.35 -2.04
C ILE A 66 4.93 -2.09 -1.65
N PRO A 67 3.99 -2.29 -2.59
CA PRO A 67 2.57 -2.09 -2.34
C PRO A 67 1.90 -3.32 -1.68
N ILE A 68 1.23 -3.07 -0.56
CA ILE A 68 0.50 -4.02 0.27
C ILE A 68 -1.01 -3.86 -0.03
N SER A 69 -1.67 -4.96 -0.38
CA SER A 69 -3.07 -5.02 -0.83
C SER A 69 -3.45 -3.95 -1.88
N PRO A 70 -2.64 -3.69 -2.94
CA PRO A 70 -2.93 -2.63 -3.90
C PRO A 70 -4.03 -3.02 -4.88
N ASP A 71 -4.72 -1.99 -5.38
CA ASP A 71 -5.81 -2.11 -6.34
C ASP A 71 -5.46 -1.50 -7.71
N PHE A 72 -4.35 -1.92 -8.35
CA PHE A 72 -3.93 -1.39 -9.66
C PHE A 72 -4.91 -1.62 -10.82
N HIS A 73 -5.93 -2.46 -10.61
CA HIS A 73 -7.07 -2.63 -11.51
C HIS A 73 -8.39 -2.18 -10.87
N GLY A 74 -8.35 -1.43 -9.76
CA GLY A 74 -9.51 -1.10 -8.94
C GLY A 74 -10.14 -2.32 -8.28
N THR A 75 -11.39 -2.19 -7.86
CA THR A 75 -12.17 -3.29 -7.25
C THR A 75 -13.60 -3.32 -7.76
N VAL A 76 -14.14 -4.53 -7.95
CA VAL A 76 -15.57 -4.72 -8.28
C VAL A 76 -16.48 -4.43 -7.08
N SER A 77 -15.90 -4.33 -5.87
CA SER A 77 -16.61 -4.11 -4.61
C SER A 77 -16.62 -2.65 -4.15
N ALA A 78 -16.09 -1.69 -4.92
CA ALA A 78 -15.87 -0.30 -4.50
C ALA A 78 -17.09 0.37 -3.83
N TYR A 79 -18.29 0.13 -4.35
CA TYR A 79 -19.53 0.70 -3.80
C TYR A 79 -19.93 0.18 -2.41
N ALA A 80 -19.31 -0.89 -1.90
CA ALA A 80 -19.52 -1.36 -0.52
C ALA A 80 -18.96 -0.36 0.51
N LEU A 81 -17.99 0.46 0.13
CA LEU A 81 -17.39 1.50 0.97
C LEU A 81 -18.20 2.82 0.98
N CYS A 82 -19.17 2.98 0.08
CA CYS A 82 -19.94 4.23 0.02
C CYS A 82 -20.98 4.32 1.15
N PRO A 83 -21.10 5.46 1.85
CA PRO A 83 -22.10 5.65 2.89
C PRO A 83 -23.52 5.54 2.34
N GLY A 84 -24.21 4.44 2.61
CA GLY A 84 -25.62 4.26 2.27
C GLY A 84 -25.87 3.85 0.81
N PHE A 85 -25.99 2.53 0.60
CA PHE A 85 -26.38 1.84 -0.63
C PHE A 85 -26.98 2.73 -1.75
N ARG A 86 -26.15 3.03 -2.76
CA ARG A 86 -26.51 3.62 -4.07
C ARG A 86 -27.13 5.03 -4.10
N LYS A 87 -27.33 5.75 -2.99
CA LYS A 87 -28.14 7.00 -2.99
C LYS A 87 -27.50 8.26 -2.38
N LEU A 88 -26.30 8.16 -1.82
CA LEU A 88 -25.50 9.33 -1.41
C LEU A 88 -24.26 9.44 -2.32
N PRO A 89 -23.64 10.63 -2.45
CA PRO A 89 -22.37 10.76 -3.15
C PRO A 89 -21.31 9.91 -2.44
N CYS A 90 -20.66 9.01 -3.19
CA CYS A 90 -19.40 8.42 -2.79
C CYS A 90 -18.28 9.46 -2.95
N ASP A 91 -17.22 9.34 -2.16
CA ASP A 91 -16.02 10.13 -2.36
C ASP A 91 -15.39 9.89 -3.75
N PRO A 92 -14.85 10.92 -4.43
CA PRO A 92 -14.26 10.80 -5.77
C PRO A 92 -13.30 9.62 -5.91
N ALA A 93 -12.44 9.41 -4.91
CA ALA A 93 -11.45 8.36 -4.95
C ALA A 93 -12.03 6.95 -4.82
N ILE A 94 -13.16 6.77 -4.13
CA ILE A 94 -13.88 5.48 -4.09
C ILE A 94 -14.45 5.16 -5.48
N ILE A 95 -14.99 6.17 -6.17
CA ILE A 95 -15.47 6.02 -7.56
C ILE A 95 -14.31 5.75 -8.53
N GLN A 96 -13.16 6.38 -8.33
CA GLN A 96 -11.97 6.17 -9.15
C GLN A 96 -11.34 4.78 -8.95
N GLN A 97 -11.52 4.15 -7.79
CA GLN A 97 -11.14 2.75 -7.52
C GLN A 97 -12.14 1.71 -8.07
N GLU A 98 -13.26 2.08 -8.70
CA GLU A 98 -14.11 1.09 -9.37
C GLU A 98 -13.31 0.38 -10.48
N TYR A 99 -13.39 -0.95 -10.56
CA TYR A 99 -12.60 -1.76 -11.49
C TYR A 99 -12.70 -1.32 -12.97
N SER A 100 -13.88 -0.81 -13.35
CA SER A 100 -14.19 -0.31 -14.69
C SER A 100 -14.15 1.23 -14.78
N SER A 101 -13.61 1.94 -13.79
CA SER A 101 -13.56 3.40 -13.80
C SER A 101 -12.70 3.93 -14.95
N LYS A 102 -13.01 5.15 -15.43
CA LYS A 102 -12.15 5.81 -16.43
C LYS A 102 -10.73 6.05 -15.90
N PHE A 103 -10.60 6.30 -14.59
CA PHE A 103 -9.29 6.51 -13.97
C PHE A 103 -8.43 5.25 -14.05
N VAL A 104 -8.96 4.08 -13.68
CA VAL A 104 -8.25 2.79 -13.76
C VAL A 104 -7.90 2.44 -15.21
N GLN A 105 -8.84 2.61 -16.15
CA GLN A 105 -8.57 2.39 -17.57
C GLN A 105 -7.42 3.29 -18.05
N THR A 106 -7.52 4.60 -17.81
CA THR A 106 -6.47 5.57 -18.17
C THR A 106 -5.15 5.32 -17.44
N LEU A 107 -5.14 4.78 -16.21
CA LEU A 107 -3.89 4.37 -15.55
C LEU A 107 -3.22 3.22 -16.30
N ARG A 108 -3.97 2.17 -16.62
CA ARG A 108 -3.44 0.91 -17.17
C ARG A 108 -2.99 1.03 -18.62
N GLU A 109 -3.65 1.89 -19.41
CA GLU A 109 -3.28 2.21 -20.79
C GLU A 109 -1.79 2.59 -20.95
N GLY A 110 -1.19 2.28 -22.11
CA GLY A 110 0.19 2.69 -22.42
C GLY A 110 1.27 2.09 -21.49
N GLY A 111 0.99 0.94 -20.87
CA GLY A 111 1.94 0.20 -20.03
C GLY A 111 1.96 0.60 -18.55
N GLY A 112 0.95 1.33 -18.05
CA GLY A 112 0.80 1.57 -16.61
C GLY A 112 0.27 0.38 -15.82
N ASP A 113 -0.13 -0.70 -16.50
CA ASP A 113 -0.34 -2.05 -15.96
C ASP A 113 0.95 -2.86 -15.80
N SER A 114 2.10 -2.19 -15.86
CA SER A 114 3.44 -2.77 -15.76
C SER A 114 4.31 -1.94 -14.80
N ALA A 115 5.27 -2.57 -14.12
CA ALA A 115 6.13 -1.91 -13.13
C ALA A 115 7.04 -0.85 -13.77
N TYR A 116 7.14 0.33 -13.14
CA TYR A 116 8.01 1.43 -13.56
C TYR A 116 9.37 1.47 -12.82
N VAL A 117 9.41 0.89 -11.63
CA VAL A 117 10.57 0.67 -10.74
C VAL A 117 10.46 -0.75 -10.19
N PRO A 118 11.50 -1.36 -9.59
CA PRO A 118 11.38 -2.66 -8.93
C PRO A 118 10.17 -2.72 -7.98
N THR A 119 9.21 -3.60 -8.27
CA THR A 119 7.92 -3.63 -7.55
C THR A 119 7.66 -4.98 -6.88
N THR A 120 7.29 -4.96 -5.59
CA THR A 120 6.97 -6.15 -4.79
C THR A 120 5.53 -6.06 -4.29
N THR A 121 4.58 -6.63 -5.03
CA THR A 121 3.16 -6.60 -4.63
C THR A 121 2.86 -7.73 -3.66
N LEU A 122 2.11 -7.43 -2.60
CA LEU A 122 1.79 -8.31 -1.48
C LEU A 122 0.28 -8.32 -1.29
N TYR A 123 -0.40 -9.47 -1.41
CA TYR A 123 -1.87 -9.53 -1.38
C TYR A 123 -2.42 -10.88 -0.91
N SER A 124 -3.73 -10.94 -0.64
CA SER A 124 -4.44 -12.09 -0.08
C SER A 124 -5.68 -12.44 -0.90
N ILE A 125 -5.98 -13.73 -1.06
CA ILE A 125 -7.24 -14.17 -1.68
C ILE A 125 -8.46 -13.87 -0.80
N TYR A 126 -8.25 -13.62 0.50
CA TYR A 126 -9.30 -13.30 1.48
C TYR A 126 -9.53 -11.81 1.68
N ASP A 127 -8.86 -10.95 0.90
CA ASP A 127 -9.11 -9.51 0.88
C ASP A 127 -10.58 -9.21 0.55
N GLU A 128 -11.26 -8.59 1.52
CA GLU A 128 -12.71 -8.33 1.48
C GLU A 128 -13.07 -6.99 0.82
N ILE A 129 -12.07 -6.19 0.44
CA ILE A 129 -12.23 -4.84 -0.13
C ILE A 129 -11.87 -4.84 -1.62
N VAL A 130 -10.72 -5.41 -1.98
CA VAL A 130 -10.16 -5.44 -3.32
C VAL A 130 -10.44 -6.79 -3.97
N GLN A 131 -11.20 -6.80 -5.06
CA GLN A 131 -11.52 -8.01 -5.81
C GLN A 131 -11.52 -7.71 -7.31
N PRO A 132 -11.04 -8.64 -8.18
CA PRO A 132 -10.50 -9.96 -7.87
C PRO A 132 -9.06 -9.95 -7.31
N THR A 133 -8.66 -11.03 -6.63
CA THR A 133 -7.34 -11.19 -5.99
C THR A 133 -6.53 -12.42 -6.42
N SER A 134 -6.99 -13.20 -7.41
CA SER A 134 -6.31 -14.44 -7.84
C SER A 134 -5.77 -14.39 -9.28
N GLY A 135 -4.62 -15.04 -9.49
CA GLY A 135 -3.99 -15.17 -10.81
C GLY A 135 -3.54 -13.83 -11.42
N THR A 136 -3.38 -13.80 -12.75
CA THR A 136 -2.96 -12.58 -13.49
C THR A 136 -4.03 -11.50 -13.60
N ASP A 137 -5.28 -11.84 -13.25
CA ASP A 137 -6.40 -10.91 -13.23
C ASP A 137 -6.54 -10.21 -11.87
N ALA A 138 -5.80 -10.65 -10.84
CA ALA A 138 -5.75 -10.01 -9.53
C ALA A 138 -5.47 -8.52 -9.65
N SER A 139 -6.20 -7.68 -8.93
CA SER A 139 -6.05 -6.22 -9.02
C SER A 139 -4.66 -5.74 -8.60
N ALA A 140 -4.04 -6.45 -7.67
CA ALA A 140 -2.66 -6.22 -7.23
C ALA A 140 -1.59 -6.61 -8.27
N TYR A 141 -1.96 -7.28 -9.37
CA TYR A 141 -0.99 -7.80 -10.34
C TYR A 141 -0.43 -6.70 -11.25
N LEU A 142 0.90 -6.60 -11.29
CA LEU A 142 1.64 -5.82 -12.28
C LEU A 142 2.58 -6.72 -13.09
N LYS A 143 2.67 -6.45 -14.39
CA LYS A 143 3.67 -7.11 -15.26
C LYS A 143 5.05 -6.50 -15.04
N SER A 144 6.10 -7.30 -15.19
CA SER A 144 7.44 -6.77 -15.46
C SER A 144 7.45 -5.99 -16.78
N SER A 145 8.24 -4.92 -16.84
CA SER A 145 8.40 -4.08 -18.04
C SER A 145 9.85 -4.11 -18.54
N GLY A 146 10.14 -3.41 -19.64
CA GLY A 146 11.52 -3.17 -20.07
C GLY A 146 12.32 -2.22 -19.15
N PHE A 147 11.68 -1.63 -18.12
CA PHE A 147 12.30 -0.74 -17.15
C PHE A 147 12.57 -1.41 -15.81
N ALA A 148 11.69 -2.33 -15.38
CA ALA A 148 11.73 -2.92 -14.04
C ALA A 148 11.01 -4.28 -13.95
N GLN A 149 11.41 -5.08 -12.96
CA GLN A 149 10.78 -6.35 -12.63
C GLN A 149 9.66 -6.17 -11.60
N ALA A 150 8.61 -6.97 -11.73
CA ALA A 150 7.54 -7.10 -10.75
C ALA A 150 7.56 -8.49 -10.11
N SER A 151 7.56 -8.54 -8.78
CA SER A 151 7.29 -9.73 -7.97
C SER A 151 5.86 -9.61 -7.44
N ASN A 152 5.01 -10.60 -7.73
CA ASN A 152 3.60 -10.59 -7.33
C ASN A 152 3.34 -11.75 -6.35
N ASN A 153 3.00 -11.44 -5.11
CA ASN A 153 3.06 -12.38 -4.00
C ASN A 153 1.69 -12.50 -3.31
N GLU A 154 0.95 -13.53 -3.73
CA GLU A 154 -0.25 -13.98 -3.04
C GLU A 154 0.16 -14.84 -1.82
N VAL A 155 -0.18 -14.42 -0.60
CA VAL A 155 0.32 -15.09 0.62
C VAL A 155 -0.18 -16.54 0.75
N GLN A 156 -1.34 -16.86 0.19
CA GLN A 156 -1.87 -18.24 0.14
C GLN A 156 -1.13 -19.14 -0.83
N SER A 157 -0.65 -18.62 -1.97
CA SER A 157 0.21 -19.35 -2.89
C SER A 157 1.62 -19.59 -2.32
N LEU A 158 2.12 -18.68 -1.48
CA LEU A 158 3.43 -18.84 -0.80
C LEU A 158 3.38 -19.79 0.41
N CYS A 159 2.28 -19.81 1.16
CA CYS A 159 2.11 -20.64 2.36
C CYS A 159 0.83 -21.52 2.32
N PRO A 160 0.67 -22.40 1.31
CA PRO A 160 -0.57 -23.13 1.10
C PRO A 160 -0.91 -24.05 2.29
N GLY A 161 -2.07 -23.79 2.91
CA GLY A 161 -2.58 -24.58 4.03
C GLY A 161 -1.84 -24.39 5.37
N ARG A 162 -1.00 -23.34 5.49
CA ARG A 162 -0.24 -23.02 6.71
C ARG A 162 -0.69 -21.66 7.30
N PRO A 163 -0.45 -21.38 8.60
CA PRO A 163 -0.89 -20.16 9.28
C PRO A 163 -0.66 -18.84 8.51
N ALA A 164 0.50 -18.65 7.88
CA ALA A 164 0.79 -17.42 7.13
C ALA A 164 0.10 -17.31 5.76
N GLY A 165 -0.47 -18.41 5.25
CA GLY A 165 -1.41 -18.47 4.14
C GLY A 165 -2.84 -18.69 4.62
N GLY A 166 -3.15 -18.31 5.86
CA GLY A 166 -4.49 -18.34 6.43
C GLY A 166 -5.37 -17.19 5.97
N PHE A 167 -6.35 -16.86 6.82
CA PHE A 167 -7.29 -15.76 6.61
C PHE A 167 -6.63 -14.42 6.95
N TYR A 168 -6.17 -13.69 5.93
CA TYR A 168 -5.69 -12.32 6.03
C TYR A 168 -6.61 -11.42 5.21
N THR A 169 -7.24 -10.46 5.90
CA THR A 169 -8.09 -9.38 5.37
C THR A 169 -7.27 -8.37 4.55
N HIS A 170 -7.92 -7.36 4.00
CA HIS A 170 -7.27 -6.28 3.23
C HIS A 170 -6.17 -5.56 4.04
N GLU A 171 -6.48 -5.23 5.29
CA GLU A 171 -5.54 -4.73 6.29
C GLU A 171 -4.64 -5.84 6.85
N GLY A 172 -5.14 -7.08 6.93
CA GLY A 172 -4.41 -8.18 7.58
C GLY A 172 -3.08 -8.51 6.92
N VAL A 173 -2.94 -8.25 5.62
CA VAL A 173 -1.65 -8.35 4.91
C VAL A 173 -0.57 -7.45 5.55
N LEU A 174 -0.93 -6.37 6.24
CA LEU A 174 0.00 -5.49 6.97
C LEU A 174 0.67 -6.16 8.18
N TYR A 175 0.07 -7.17 8.82
CA TYR A 175 0.74 -7.92 9.89
C TYR A 175 1.25 -9.30 9.45
N ASN A 176 1.05 -9.67 8.18
CA ASN A 176 1.42 -10.98 7.66
C ASN A 176 2.96 -11.20 7.69
N PRO A 177 3.45 -12.35 8.21
CA PRO A 177 4.88 -12.60 8.37
C PRO A 177 5.64 -12.72 7.04
N ILE A 178 4.99 -13.20 5.97
CA ILE A 178 5.59 -13.29 4.63
C ILE A 178 5.70 -11.91 3.99
N SER A 179 4.68 -11.07 4.18
CA SER A 179 4.72 -9.67 3.75
C SER A 179 5.88 -8.93 4.41
N PHE A 180 6.06 -9.06 5.73
CA PHE A 180 7.21 -8.49 6.44
C PHE A 180 8.56 -9.02 5.96
N ALA A 181 8.67 -10.32 5.69
CA ALA A 181 9.89 -10.92 5.18
C ALA A 181 10.24 -10.41 3.77
N LEU A 182 9.26 -10.33 2.87
CA LEU A 182 9.43 -9.80 1.51
C LEU A 182 9.70 -8.29 1.47
N ILE A 183 9.10 -7.51 2.39
CA ILE A 183 9.45 -6.09 2.60
C ILE A 183 10.93 -5.98 2.96
N ARG A 184 11.38 -6.72 3.99
CA ARG A 184 12.80 -6.67 4.43
C ARG A 184 13.75 -7.14 3.32
N ASP A 185 13.38 -8.19 2.60
CA ASP A 185 14.17 -8.72 1.49
C ASP A 185 14.32 -7.70 0.35
N ALA A 186 13.23 -7.08 -0.09
CA ALA A 186 13.26 -6.01 -1.11
C ALA A 186 14.10 -4.81 -0.66
N LEU A 187 13.98 -4.39 0.60
CA LEU A 187 14.76 -3.27 1.15
C LEU A 187 16.26 -3.56 1.33
N THR A 188 16.72 -4.81 1.16
CA THR A 188 18.10 -5.22 1.42
C THR A 188 18.80 -5.88 0.24
N HIS A 189 18.15 -5.98 -0.92
CA HIS A 189 18.69 -6.58 -2.15
C HIS A 189 18.37 -5.73 -3.39
N ASP A 190 19.13 -5.92 -4.47
CA ASP A 190 18.81 -5.31 -5.76
C ASP A 190 17.58 -5.98 -6.40
N GLY A 191 16.54 -5.19 -6.65
CA GLY A 191 15.32 -5.64 -7.32
C GLY A 191 14.20 -6.00 -6.32
N PRO A 192 13.06 -6.51 -6.83
CA PRO A 192 11.92 -6.78 -5.97
C PRO A 192 12.17 -7.96 -5.01
N GLY A 193 11.33 -8.03 -3.98
CA GLY A 193 11.35 -9.10 -2.97
C GLY A 193 11.11 -10.46 -3.59
N ASP A 194 11.87 -11.45 -3.12
CA ASP A 194 11.99 -12.78 -3.73
C ASP A 194 11.77 -13.86 -2.67
N SER A 195 10.72 -14.66 -2.87
CA SER A 195 10.36 -15.72 -1.94
C SER A 195 11.41 -16.83 -1.83
N SER A 196 12.36 -16.92 -2.76
CA SER A 196 13.50 -17.86 -2.67
C SER A 196 14.61 -17.42 -1.71
N ARG A 197 14.60 -16.16 -1.25
CA ARG A 197 15.59 -15.59 -0.31
C ARG A 197 15.13 -15.62 1.16
N ILE A 198 13.90 -16.03 1.44
CA ILE A 198 13.30 -16.04 2.79
C ILE A 198 12.98 -17.46 3.28
N ASP A 199 13.00 -17.66 4.59
CA ASP A 199 12.71 -18.98 5.20
C ASP A 199 11.19 -19.25 5.28
N LEU A 200 10.59 -19.63 4.16
CA LEU A 200 9.20 -20.10 4.11
C LEU A 200 8.95 -21.34 5.00
N ALA A 201 9.97 -22.13 5.34
CA ALA A 201 9.79 -23.30 6.18
C ALA A 201 9.40 -22.88 7.60
N THR A 202 10.03 -21.86 8.17
CA THR A 202 9.66 -21.27 9.47
C THR A 202 8.55 -20.24 9.37
N LEU A 203 8.65 -19.27 8.45
CA LEU A 203 7.74 -18.12 8.39
C LEU A 203 6.28 -18.52 8.16
N CYS A 204 6.02 -19.60 7.41
CA CYS A 204 4.65 -20.01 7.13
C CYS A 204 3.87 -20.52 8.36
N ASP A 205 4.52 -20.89 9.47
CA ASP A 205 3.85 -21.31 10.71
C ASP A 205 3.50 -20.14 11.65
N LEU A 206 3.93 -18.92 11.31
CA LEU A 206 3.61 -17.71 12.07
C LEU A 206 2.23 -17.16 11.67
N VAL A 207 1.55 -16.51 12.63
CA VAL A 207 0.24 -15.84 12.45
C VAL A 207 0.39 -14.33 12.25
N ALA A 208 1.48 -13.76 12.75
CA ALA A 208 1.85 -12.35 12.57
C ALA A 208 3.38 -12.27 12.46
N ALA A 209 3.88 -11.16 11.91
CA ALA A 209 5.30 -10.91 11.78
C ALA A 209 6.03 -10.77 13.13
N ASP A 210 7.27 -11.25 13.20
CA ASP A 210 8.11 -11.13 14.39
C ASP A 210 8.30 -9.65 14.79
N GLY A 211 7.94 -9.36 16.04
CA GLY A 211 7.95 -8.01 16.63
C GLY A 211 6.56 -7.39 16.77
N LEU A 212 5.53 -7.93 16.12
CA LEU A 212 4.14 -7.51 16.30
C LEU A 212 3.49 -8.24 17.48
N SER A 213 2.74 -7.49 18.29
CA SER A 213 1.93 -8.00 19.39
C SER A 213 0.47 -8.23 18.96
N LEU A 214 -0.30 -8.90 19.82
CA LEU A 214 -1.75 -9.01 19.63
C LEU A 214 -2.44 -7.63 19.56
N ASN A 215 -1.91 -6.61 20.23
CA ASN A 215 -2.47 -5.26 20.17
C ASN A 215 -2.25 -4.62 18.79
N ASP A 216 -1.13 -4.92 18.12
CA ASP A 216 -0.85 -4.41 16.78
C ASP A 216 -1.79 -5.06 15.77
N VAL A 217 -1.97 -6.38 15.83
CA VAL A 217 -2.96 -7.12 15.02
C VAL A 217 -4.38 -6.55 15.22
N LEU A 218 -4.81 -6.36 16.47
CA LEU A 218 -6.13 -5.80 16.77
C LEU A 218 -6.28 -4.33 16.38
N ALA A 219 -5.19 -3.55 16.38
CA ALA A 219 -5.19 -2.17 15.89
C ALA A 219 -5.28 -2.12 14.36
N THR A 220 -4.59 -3.03 13.66
CA THR A 220 -4.68 -3.19 12.21
C THR A 220 -6.10 -3.55 11.78
N GLU A 221 -6.72 -4.59 12.35
CA GLU A 221 -8.14 -4.96 12.10
C GLU A 221 -9.14 -3.86 12.51
N GLY A 222 -8.70 -2.86 13.29
CA GLY A 222 -9.47 -1.65 13.59
C GLY A 222 -9.50 -0.63 12.45
N LEU A 223 -8.61 -0.74 11.45
CA LEU A 223 -8.46 0.26 10.39
C LEU A 223 -9.65 0.31 9.44
N ILE A 224 -10.17 -0.84 8.97
CA ILE A 224 -11.34 -0.84 8.06
C ILE A 224 -12.61 -0.30 8.72
N PRO A 225 -12.98 -0.69 9.97
CA PRO A 225 -14.07 -0.05 10.70
C PRO A 225 -13.91 1.47 10.82
N LEU A 226 -12.70 1.97 11.09
CA LEU A 226 -12.41 3.40 11.15
C LEU A 226 -12.50 4.09 9.78
N ALA A 227 -12.03 3.44 8.71
CA ALA A 227 -12.11 3.95 7.35
C ALA A 227 -13.58 4.09 6.89
N VAL A 228 -14.42 3.09 7.18
CA VAL A 228 -15.88 3.15 6.92
C VAL A 228 -16.53 4.28 7.69
N VAL A 229 -16.17 4.49 8.97
CA VAL A 229 -16.68 5.61 9.78
C VAL A 229 -16.24 6.96 9.19
N ASN A 230 -14.98 7.11 8.81
CA ASN A 230 -14.47 8.36 8.21
C ASN A 230 -15.15 8.68 6.88
N GLY A 231 -15.26 7.71 5.95
CA GLY A 231 -16.02 7.87 4.71
C GLY A 231 -17.52 8.12 4.93
N CYS A 232 -18.07 7.69 6.08
CA CYS A 232 -19.45 8.02 6.47
C CYS A 232 -19.63 9.42 7.08
N ILE A 233 -18.54 10.04 7.58
CA ILE A 233 -18.51 11.36 8.21
C ILE A 233 -18.27 12.48 7.20
N VAL A 234 -17.59 12.22 6.08
CA VAL A 234 -17.51 13.14 4.94
C VAL A 234 -18.93 13.32 4.34
N ARG A 235 -19.65 14.35 4.80
CA ARG A 235 -21.04 14.59 4.39
C ARG A 235 -21.34 16.05 4.05
N ALA A 236 -21.85 16.22 2.83
CA ALA A 236 -22.81 17.24 2.38
C ALA A 236 -22.44 18.73 2.45
N GLU A 237 -21.53 19.18 3.32
CA GLU A 237 -21.20 20.60 3.45
C GLU A 237 -20.25 21.10 2.33
N ASP A 238 -19.32 20.25 1.88
CA ASP A 238 -18.36 20.58 0.80
C ASP A 238 -18.97 20.73 -0.60
N PHE A 239 -20.25 20.38 -0.80
CA PHE A 239 -20.95 20.59 -2.07
C PHE A 239 -21.39 22.05 -2.31
N ARG A 240 -21.01 23.01 -1.45
CA ARG A 240 -21.37 24.44 -1.56
C ARG A 240 -20.22 25.42 -1.27
N GLY A 241 -19.02 25.18 -1.79
CA GLY A 241 -17.90 26.11 -1.56
C GLY A 241 -16.84 26.12 -2.66
N THR A 242 -16.62 27.29 -3.26
CA THR A 242 -15.35 27.61 -3.95
C THR A 242 -14.20 27.51 -2.94
N GLY A 243 -13.12 26.82 -3.32
CA GLY A 243 -12.21 26.19 -2.37
C GLY A 243 -11.45 27.08 -1.35
N THR A 244 -11.06 26.41 -0.26
CA THR A 244 -9.88 26.72 0.56
C THR A 244 -9.36 25.42 1.20
N GLN A 245 -8.08 25.10 1.02
CA GLN A 245 -7.43 23.93 1.65
C GLN A 245 -7.18 24.14 3.15
N LYS A 246 -7.17 23.06 3.95
CA LYS A 246 -6.27 22.89 5.13
C LYS A 246 -6.25 21.46 5.74
N LEU A 247 -5.09 20.81 5.61
CA LEU A 247 -4.39 19.90 6.57
C LEU A 247 -5.02 18.57 7.10
N CYS A 248 -4.45 17.45 6.59
CA CYS A 248 -3.99 16.22 7.30
C CYS A 248 -4.98 15.13 7.81
N THR A 249 -4.42 13.90 7.97
CA THR A 249 -4.99 12.59 8.44
C THR A 249 -5.81 11.77 7.43
N ILE A 250 -5.65 10.45 7.20
CA ILE A 250 -4.57 9.44 7.41
C ILE A 250 -4.53 8.52 6.15
N GLY A 251 -3.37 8.04 5.71
CA GLY A 251 -3.17 7.18 4.52
C GLY A 251 -1.68 6.92 4.26
N ASP A 252 -1.27 5.64 4.21
CA ASP A 252 0.13 5.30 4.47
C ASP A 252 1.01 5.21 3.22
N VAL A 253 2.07 6.02 3.21
CA VAL A 253 3.20 6.00 2.28
C VAL A 253 4.49 6.14 3.10
N TYR A 254 5.21 5.04 3.32
CA TYR A 254 6.46 5.03 4.09
C TYR A 254 7.65 5.16 3.13
N ALA A 255 8.55 6.13 3.38
CA ALA A 255 9.79 6.26 2.62
C ALA A 255 11.00 5.82 3.46
N VAL A 256 11.69 4.76 3.02
CA VAL A 256 12.88 4.25 3.70
C VAL A 256 14.13 4.78 3.01
N GLU A 257 15.03 5.37 3.80
CA GLU A 257 16.37 5.77 3.33
C GLU A 257 17.31 4.58 3.48
N GLN A 258 17.99 4.18 2.40
CA GLN A 258 19.02 3.15 2.49
C GLN A 258 20.26 3.70 3.21
N GLY A 259 20.62 3.08 4.34
CA GLY A 259 21.76 3.48 5.17
C GLY A 259 21.88 2.84 6.55
N GLU A 260 20.78 2.41 7.17
CA GLU A 260 20.81 1.79 8.50
C GLU A 260 20.13 0.41 8.50
N ALA A 261 20.89 -0.62 8.89
CA ALA A 261 20.33 -1.93 9.19
C ALA A 261 19.47 -1.85 10.45
N ILE A 262 18.32 -2.53 10.46
CA ILE A 262 17.44 -2.65 11.63
C ILE A 262 18.09 -3.60 12.66
N GLY A 263 19.13 -3.10 13.33
CA GLY A 263 19.73 -3.73 14.50
C GLY A 263 18.76 -3.62 15.68
N GLY A 264 18.30 -4.75 16.19
CA GLY A 264 17.39 -4.75 17.33
C GLY A 264 18.09 -4.32 18.62
N GLU A 265 17.47 -3.41 19.36
CA GLU A 265 17.84 -3.14 20.75
C GLU A 265 16.60 -3.23 21.64
N ALA A 266 16.65 -4.10 22.65
CA ALA A 266 15.51 -4.40 23.49
C ALA A 266 15.23 -3.24 24.45
N ALA A 267 14.03 -2.65 24.36
CA ALA A 267 13.61 -1.58 25.26
C ALA A 267 13.49 -2.09 26.71
N GLN A 268 14.49 -1.80 27.55
CA GLN A 268 14.40 -2.01 28.99
C GLN A 268 13.36 -1.07 29.61
N LEU A 269 12.41 -1.67 30.35
CA LEU A 269 11.45 -0.93 31.16
C LEU A 269 12.17 -0.16 32.28
N PRO A 270 11.87 1.13 32.50
CA PRO A 270 12.43 1.87 33.63
C PRO A 270 11.77 1.43 34.95
N SER A 271 12.58 0.94 35.89
CA SER A 271 12.15 0.68 37.26
C SER A 271 11.92 2.00 38.02
N ALA A 272 10.68 2.27 38.41
CA ALA A 272 10.38 3.34 39.36
C ALA A 272 10.64 2.87 40.80
N THR A 273 11.57 3.53 41.51
CA THR A 273 11.31 4.29 42.75
C THR A 273 12.59 4.91 43.31
N THR A 274 12.41 6.03 44.02
CA THR A 274 13.34 6.59 45.02
C THR A 274 13.63 5.65 46.17
#